data_AF-A0A4Q6CJJ0-F1
#
_entry.id   AF-A0A4Q6CJJ0-F1
#
_cell.length_a   1.000
_cell.length_b   1.000
_cell.length_c   1.000
_cell.angle_alpha   90.00
_cell.angle_beta   90.00
_cell.angle_gamma   90.00
#
_symmetry.space_group_name_H-M   'P 1'
#
loop_
_entity.id
_entity.type
_entity.pdbx_description
1 polymer ?
#
loop_
_entity_poly.entity_id
_entity_poly.type
_entity_poly.pdbx_seq_one_letter_code
_entity_poly.pdbx_strand_id
1 'polypeptide(L)' 'MFDELIDRLTVFFTGDRFRDDVAKAKKEFFDEAGVMDEENEAFEMRMTQFLEWYLFTRRLNEINLTPA' A
#
# COMPACT_ATOMS: atom_id res chain seq x y z
N MET A 1 10.20 1.82 17.61
CA MET A 1 11.58 2.13 17.17
C MET A 1 11.89 1.46 15.81
N PHE A 2 10.89 1.40 14.93
CA PHE A 2 11.06 1.15 13.49
C PHE A 2 10.19 2.13 12.69
N ASP A 3 9.41 2.97 13.36
CA ASP A 3 8.36 3.81 12.80
C ASP A 3 8.95 4.81 11.81
N GLU A 4 10.08 5.45 12.14
CA GLU A 4 10.81 6.35 11.23
C GLU A 4 11.34 5.64 9.96
N LEU A 5 11.67 4.35 10.06
CA LEU A 5 12.11 3.58 8.89
C LEU A 5 10.92 3.19 8.01
N ILE A 6 9.80 2.81 8.62
CA ILE A 6 8.55 2.51 7.92
C ILE A 6 8.02 3.76 7.21
N ASP A 7 8.07 4.92 7.85
CA ASP A 7 7.68 6.20 7.24
C ASP A 7 8.53 6.51 6.01
N ARG A 8 9.85 6.31 6.10
CA ARG A 8 10.75 6.51 4.95
C ARG A 8 10.48 5.54 3.81
N LEU A 9 10.21 4.27 4.11
CA LEU A 9 9.84 3.27 3.11
C LEU A 9 8.51 3.63 2.46
N THR A 10 7.53 4.05 3.26
CA THR A 10 6.22 4.50 2.78
C THR A 10 6.37 5.65 1.79
N VAL A 11 7.09 6.71 2.15
CA VAL A 11 7.33 7.85 1.25
C VAL A 11 8.07 7.43 -0.02
N PHE A 12 9.05 6.54 0.09
CA PHE A 12 9.81 6.07 -1.07
C PHE A 12 8.95 5.25 -2.04
N PHE A 13 8.24 4.24 -1.54
CA PHE A 13 7.42 3.33 -2.34
C PHE A 13 6.06 3.88 -2.73
N THR A 14 5.64 5.02 -2.18
CA THR A 14 4.45 5.76 -2.64
C THR A 14 4.80 7.00 -3.47
N GLY A 15 6.10 7.25 -3.69
CA GLY A 15 6.57 8.35 -4.53
C GLY A 15 6.34 8.14 -6.03
N ASP A 16 6.64 9.17 -6.82
CA ASP A 16 6.33 9.23 -8.25
C ASP A 16 6.81 8.02 -9.07
N ARG A 17 7.97 7.46 -8.70
CA ARG A 17 8.53 6.27 -9.36
C ARG A 17 7.61 5.05 -9.28
N PHE A 18 6.83 4.92 -8.22
CA PHE A 18 5.97 3.76 -7.96
C PHE A 18 4.49 4.09 -8.14
N ARG A 19 4.15 5.29 -8.63
CA ARG A 19 2.77 5.77 -8.74
C ARG A 19 1.84 4.77 -9.45
N ASP A 20 2.27 4.24 -10.59
CA ASP A 20 1.49 3.27 -11.37
C ASP A 20 1.32 1.94 -10.62
N ASP A 21 2.35 1.52 -9.90
CA ASP A 21 2.33 0.30 -9.10
C ASP A 21 1.42 0.44 -7.87
N VAL A 22 1.46 1.58 -7.19
CA VAL A 22 0.55 1.93 -6.09
C VAL A 22 -0.89 1.98 -6.58
N ALA A 23 -1.14 2.59 -7.74
CA ALA A 23 -2.49 2.64 -8.31
C ALA A 23 -3.03 1.23 -8.63
N LYS A 24 -2.18 0.37 -9.19
CA LYS A 24 -2.50 -1.04 -9.43
C LYS A 24 -2.74 -1.80 -8.12
N ALA A 25 -1.90 -1.59 -7.12
CA ALA A 25 -2.03 -2.21 -5.80
C ALA A 25 -3.31 -1.80 -5.08
N LYS A 26 -3.68 -0.51 -5.13
CA LYS A 26 -4.95 -0.02 -4.59
C LYS A 26 -6.12 -0.74 -5.25
N LYS A 27 -6.11 -0.82 -6.58
CA LYS A 27 -7.15 -1.54 -7.31
C LYS A 27 -7.24 -3.01 -6.87
N GLU A 28 -6.11 -3.73 -6.81
CA GLU A 28 -6.06 -5.12 -6.34
C GLU A 28 -6.62 -5.29 -4.91
N PHE A 29 -6.19 -4.45 -3.97
CA PHE A 29 -6.58 -4.55 -2.57
C PHE A 29 -8.06 -4.23 -2.34
N PHE A 30 -8.57 -3.17 -2.99
CA PHE A 30 -9.95 -2.73 -2.80
C PHE A 30 -10.96 -3.51 -3.65
N ASP A 31 -10.55 -4.07 -4.80
CA ASP A 31 -11.40 -4.99 -5.57
C ASP A 31 -11.65 -6.30 -4.78
N GLU A 32 -10.66 -6.79 -4.01
CA GLU A 32 -10.83 -7.97 -3.11
C GLU A 32 -11.64 -7.64 -1.84
N ALA A 33 -11.51 -6.43 -1.29
CA ALA A 33 -12.12 -6.04 -0.01
C ALA A 33 -13.59 -5.57 -0.12
N GLY A 34 -14.14 -5.45 -1.34
CA GLY A 34 -15.47 -4.90 -1.60
C GLY A 34 -15.50 -3.36 -1.57
N VAL A 35 -16.61 -2.77 -2.08
CA VAL A 35 -16.78 -1.33 -2.31
C VAL A 35 -16.21 -0.49 -1.18
N MET A 36 -15.17 0.29 -1.52
CA MET A 36 -14.55 1.25 -0.63
C MET A 36 -15.48 2.47 -0.52
N ASP A 37 -15.97 2.71 0.68
CA ASP A 37 -16.74 3.92 1.01
C ASP A 37 -15.80 4.89 1.72
N GLU A 38 -15.46 5.99 1.04
CA GLU A 38 -14.53 7.01 1.56
C GLU A 38 -15.13 7.80 2.73
N GLU A 39 -16.45 7.74 2.92
CA GLU A 39 -17.14 8.38 4.05
C GLU A 39 -17.23 7.47 5.29
N ASN A 40 -16.75 6.23 5.17
CA ASN A 40 -16.79 5.26 6.26
C ASN A 40 -15.66 5.52 7.26
N GLU A 41 -15.97 5.51 8.55
CA GLU A 41 -14.98 5.65 9.64
C GLU A 41 -13.85 4.59 9.56
N ALA A 42 -14.10 3.45 8.90
CA ALA A 42 -13.11 2.42 8.66
C ALA A 42 -12.09 2.76 7.54
N PHE A 43 -12.25 3.86 6.80
CA PHE A 43 -11.41 4.22 5.66
C PHE A 43 -9.94 4.37 6.06
N GLU A 44 -9.65 5.16 7.10
CA GLU A 44 -8.29 5.37 7.61
C GLU A 44 -7.66 4.04 8.06
N MET A 45 -8.43 3.20 8.74
CA MET A 45 -7.97 1.87 9.16
C MET A 45 -7.65 0.97 7.94
N ARG A 46 -8.48 1.00 6.90
CA ARG A 46 -8.24 0.26 5.66
C ARG A 46 -7.03 0.79 4.89
N MET A 47 -6.77 2.09 4.95
CA MET A 47 -5.58 2.70 4.35
C MET A 47 -4.30 2.26 5.06
N THR A 48 -4.31 2.16 6.38
CA THR A 48 -3.19 1.57 7.15
C THR A 48 -2.96 0.11 6.76
N GLN A 49 -4.02 -0.69 6.70
CA GLN A 49 -3.93 -2.09 6.25
C GLN A 49 -3.41 -2.22 4.82
N PHE A 50 -3.85 -1.33 3.93
CA PHE A 50 -3.34 -1.27 2.56
C PHE A 50 -1.83 -1.00 2.54
N LEU A 51 -1.33 -0.04 3.31
CA LEU A 51 0.10 0.29 3.36
C LEU A 51 0.93 -0.88 3.89
N GLU A 52 0.48 -1.56 4.94
CA GLU A 52 1.14 -2.74 5.49
C GLU A 52 1.19 -3.88 4.46
N TRP A 53 0.05 -4.17 3.81
CA TRP A 53 -0.02 -5.17 2.77
C TRP A 53 0.86 -4.81 1.57
N TYR A 54 0.82 -3.56 1.12
CA TYR A 54 1.58 -3.06 -0.02
C TYR A 54 3.09 -3.18 0.23
N LEU A 55 3.57 -2.75 1.40
CA LEU A 55 5.00 -2.73 1.73
C LEU A 55 5.57 -4.12 2.04
N PHE A 56 4.82 -4.96 2.76
CA PHE A 56 5.37 -6.17 3.36
C PHE A 56 4.82 -7.48 2.80
N THR A 57 3.73 -7.44 2.03
CA THR A 57 3.05 -8.66 1.54
C THR A 57 3.02 -8.73 0.02
N ARG A 58 2.74 -7.61 -0.65
CA ARG A 58 2.61 -7.57 -2.10
C ARG A 58 3.98 -7.68 -2.76
N ARG A 59 4.09 -8.57 -3.76
CA ARG A 59 5.31 -8.70 -4.57
C ARG A 59 5.35 -7.65 -5.67
N LEU A 60 6.46 -6.93 -5.79
CA LEU A 60 6.72 -6.07 -6.94
C LEU A 60 6.96 -6.94 -8.17
N ASN A 61 6.12 -6.76 -9.18
CA ASN A 61 6.05 -7.61 -10.39
C ASN A 61 7.36 -7.64 -11.22
N GLU A 62 8.34 -6.79 -10.94
CA GLU A 62 9.59 -6.72 -11.71
C GLU A 62 10.79 -7.41 -11.03
N ILE A 63 10.70 -7.77 -9.74
CA ILE A 63 11.86 -8.28 -8.99
C ILE A 63 11.58 -9.50 -8.11
N ASN A 64 10.33 -9.99 -8.07
CA ASN A 64 9.93 -11.13 -7.24
C ASN A 64 10.25 -10.94 -5.73
N LEU A 65 10.42 -9.69 -5.30
CA LEU A 65 10.70 -9.26 -3.94
C LEU A 65 9.56 -8.38 -3.44
N THR A 66 9.35 -8.38 -2.12
CA THR A 66 8.55 -7.37 -1.43
C THR A 66 9.28 -6.02 -1.49
N PRO A 67 8.56 -4.88 -1.50
CA PRO A 67 9.19 -3.56 -1.45
C PRO A 67 10.20 -3.40 -0.31
N ALA A 68 9.97 -4.04 0.84
CA ALA A 68 10.88 -4.09 1.98
C ALA A 68 11.21 -5.53 2.39
#